data_AF-A0A453GFW4-F1
#
_entry.id   AF-A0A453GFW4-F1
#
_cell.length_a   1.000
_cell.length_b   1.000
_cell.length_c   1.000
_cell.angle_alpha   90.00
_cell.angle_beta   90.00
_cell.angle_gamma   90.00
#
_symmetry.space_group_name_H-M   'P 1'
#
loop_
_entity.id
_entity.type
_entity.pdbx_description
1 polymer ?
#
loop_
_entity_poly.entity_id
_entity_poly.type
_entity_poly.pdbx_seq_one_letter_code
_entity_poly.pdbx_strand_id
1 'polypeptide(L)' 'TRWLWFARTDDTRAWSGLDLQFSATERAFFFASTTMILGNGQRALFWEDRWLNGCSISELAPQLHALIPKNRRKSR' A
#
# COMPACT_ATOMS: atom_id res chain seq x y z
N THR A 1 -5.58 8.77 10.47
CA THR A 1 -5.70 7.36 10.04
C THR A 1 -6.85 7.10 9.07
N ARG A 2 -8.01 7.75 9.21
CA ARG A 2 -9.18 7.59 8.30
C ARG A 2 -8.88 7.84 6.81
N TRP A 3 -7.97 8.77 6.51
CA TRP A 3 -7.60 9.14 5.14
C TRP A 3 -6.86 8.03 4.38
N LEU A 4 -5.99 7.26 5.05
CA LEU A 4 -5.22 6.17 4.44
C LEU A 4 -6.13 4.96 4.14
N TRP A 5 -7.15 4.74 4.97
CA TRP A 5 -8.23 3.79 4.69
C TRP A 5 -9.02 4.19 3.45
N PHE A 6 -9.54 5.42 3.40
CA PHE A 6 -10.31 5.89 2.25
C PHE A 6 -9.52 5.92 0.95
N ALA A 7 -8.22 6.27 1.00
CA ALA A 7 -7.34 6.20 -0.17
C ALA A 7 -7.22 4.80 -0.77
N ARG A 8 -7.47 3.74 0.03
CA ARG A 8 -7.46 2.35 -0.44
C ARG A 8 -8.83 1.80 -0.79
N THR A 9 -9.90 2.24 -0.12
CA THR A 9 -11.23 1.64 -0.28
C THR A 9 -12.20 2.44 -1.12
N ASP A 10 -11.98 3.74 -1.25
CA ASP A 10 -12.92 4.68 -1.85
C ASP A 10 -12.30 5.42 -3.03
N ASP A 11 -12.32 4.76 -4.18
CA ASP A 11 -11.82 5.30 -5.44
C ASP A 11 -12.76 6.38 -6.03
N THR A 12 -13.91 6.67 -5.40
CA THR A 12 -14.91 7.64 -5.90
C THR A 12 -14.65 9.08 -5.47
N ARG A 13 -13.68 9.28 -4.57
CA ARG A 13 -13.35 10.60 -4.04
C ARG A 13 -12.68 11.48 -5.09
N ALA A 14 -12.93 12.78 -5.03
CA ALA A 14 -12.34 13.76 -5.96
C ALA A 14 -10.80 13.77 -5.95
N TRP A 15 -10.18 13.29 -4.88
CA TRP A 15 -8.73 13.16 -4.71
C TRP A 15 -8.21 11.74 -5.03
N SER A 16 -9.07 10.85 -5.53
CA SER A 16 -8.69 9.54 -6.04
C SER A 16 -7.71 9.70 -7.21
N GLY A 17 -6.57 9.00 -7.15
CA GLY A 17 -5.49 9.10 -8.15
C GLY A 17 -4.43 10.18 -7.89
N LEU A 18 -4.61 11.04 -6.89
CA LEU A 18 -3.54 11.95 -6.44
C LEU A 18 -2.52 11.20 -5.56
N ASP A 19 -1.25 11.60 -5.63
CA ASP A 19 -0.20 11.03 -4.77
C ASP A 19 -0.30 11.62 -3.36
N LEU A 20 -1.22 11.06 -2.56
CA LEU A 20 -1.41 11.39 -1.15
C LEU A 20 -0.17 10.98 -0.36
N GLN A 21 0.55 11.97 0.16
CA GLN A 21 1.73 11.74 0.99
C GLN A 21 1.31 11.44 2.43
N PHE A 22 1.75 10.30 2.95
CA PHE A 22 1.59 9.92 4.34
C PHE A 22 2.98 9.73 4.98
N SER A 23 3.14 10.18 6.22
CA SER A 23 4.36 9.95 6.99
C SER A 23 4.61 8.46 7.24
N ALA A 24 5.85 8.10 7.60
CA ALA A 24 6.17 6.73 7.99
C ALA A 24 5.39 6.30 9.25
N THR A 25 5.21 7.20 10.22
CA THR A 25 4.45 6.95 11.44
C THR A 25 2.98 6.66 11.18
N GLU A 26 2.33 7.44 10.30
CA GLU A 26 0.93 7.20 9.94
C GLU A 26 0.74 5.86 9.22
N ARG A 27 1.68 5.50 8.35
CA ARG A 27 1.70 4.19 7.69
C ARG A 27 1.88 3.06 8.69
N ALA A 28 2.84 3.19 9.60
CA ALA A 28 3.08 2.20 10.65
C ALA A 28 1.85 2.00 11.53
N PHE A 29 1.21 3.10 11.98
CA PHE A 29 -0.01 3.02 12.79
C PHE A 29 -1.15 2.35 12.02
N PHE A 30 -1.33 2.71 10.74
CA PHE A 30 -2.34 2.09 9.89
C PHE A 30 -2.10 0.58 9.77
N PHE A 31 -0.88 0.16 9.46
CA PHE A 31 -0.55 -1.26 9.29
C PHE A 31 -0.61 -2.05 10.60
N ALA A 32 -0.31 -1.44 11.74
CA ALA A 32 -0.48 -2.07 13.05
C ALA A 32 -1.97 -2.27 13.40
N SER A 33 -2.86 -1.42 12.85
CA SER A 33 -4.29 -1.38 13.19
C SER A 33 -5.19 -2.02 12.13
N THR A 34 -4.64 -2.55 11.03
CA THR A 34 -5.41 -3.11 9.92
C THR A 34 -4.78 -4.39 9.40
N THR A 35 -5.62 -5.27 8.86
CA THR A 35 -5.17 -6.48 8.16
C THR A 35 -5.64 -6.39 6.72
N MET A 36 -4.77 -6.82 5.80
CA MET A 36 -5.07 -6.82 4.37
C MET A 36 -5.16 -8.25 3.87
N ILE A 37 -6.32 -8.60 3.32
CA ILE A 37 -6.57 -9.90 2.71
C ILE A 37 -6.74 -9.65 1.21
N LEU A 38 -5.95 -10.38 0.41
CA LEU A 38 -6.03 -10.28 -1.04
C LEU A 38 -7.38 -10.87 -1.51
N GLY A 39 -8.22 -10.03 -2.11
CA GLY A 39 -9.43 -10.47 -2.81
C GLY A 39 -9.12 -10.87 -4.26
N ASN A 40 -9.71 -10.16 -5.22
CA ASN A 40 -9.46 -10.35 -6.65
C ASN A 40 -8.12 -9.74 -7.16
N GLY A 41 -7.27 -9.23 -6.26
CA GLY A 41 -5.98 -8.64 -6.57
C GLY A 41 -5.99 -7.25 -7.22
N GLN A 42 -7.13 -6.74 -7.71
CA GLN A 42 -7.19 -5.49 -8.49
C GLN A 42 -6.93 -4.21 -7.68
N ARG A 43 -6.91 -4.30 -6.35
CA ARG A 43 -6.78 -3.16 -5.43
C ARG A 43 -5.50 -3.16 -4.61
N ALA A 44 -4.73 -4.23 -4.67
CA ALA A 44 -3.51 -4.36 -3.87
C ALA A 44 -2.30 -3.86 -4.64
N LEU A 45 -1.49 -3.01 -4.01
CA LEU A 45 -0.17 -2.67 -4.51
C LEU A 45 0.78 -3.83 -4.26
N PHE A 46 1.14 -4.53 -5.33
CA PHE A 46 1.95 -5.76 -5.26
C PHE A 46 3.24 -5.59 -4.42
N TRP A 47 3.94 -4.46 -4.56
CA TRP A 47 5.23 -4.21 -3.90
C TRP A 47 5.13 -3.62 -2.50
N GLU A 48 4.10 -2.80 -2.25
CA GLU A 48 4.03 -1.92 -1.08
C GLU A 48 3.01 -2.39 -0.04
N ASP A 49 1.98 -3.13 -0.45
CA ASP A 49 0.93 -3.58 0.47
C ASP A 49 1.31 -4.89 1.19
N ARG A 50 0.85 -5.01 2.44
CA ARG A 50 1.08 -6.15 3.33
C ARG A 50 0.09 -7.30 3.08
N TRP A 51 -0.04 -7.71 1.83
CA TRP A 51 -1.01 -8.72 1.40
C TRP A 51 -0.53 -10.16 1.60
N LEU A 52 0.75 -10.39 1.87
CA LEU A 52 1.33 -11.72 2.05
C LEU A 52 1.51 -12.02 3.54
N ASN A 53 0.48 -12.61 4.15
CA ASN A 53 0.47 -12.95 5.59
C ASN A 53 0.82 -11.76 6.50
N GLY A 54 0.40 -10.55 6.13
CA GLY A 54 0.71 -9.33 6.88
C GLY A 54 2.09 -8.72 6.58
N CYS A 55 2.82 -9.24 5.59
CA CYS A 55 4.08 -8.68 5.09
C CYS A 55 3.95 -8.19 3.65
N SER A 56 4.77 -7.20 3.28
CA SER A 56 4.94 -6.74 1.90
C SER A 56 6.15 -7.42 1.23
N ILE A 57 6.23 -7.36 -0.10
CA ILE A 57 7.44 -7.80 -0.82
C ILE A 57 8.65 -6.93 -0.48
N SER A 58 8.44 -5.63 -0.22
CA SER A 58 9.51 -4.73 0.23
C SER A 58 10.13 -5.13 1.57
N GLU A 59 9.34 -5.77 2.45
CA GLU A 59 9.81 -6.28 3.74
C GLU A 59 10.50 -7.64 3.61
N LEU A 60 9.99 -8.52 2.74
CA LEU A 60 10.50 -9.88 2.58
C LEU A 60 11.72 -9.99 1.66
N ALA A 61 11.78 -9.14 0.63
CA ALA A 61 12.82 -9.16 -0.40
C ALA A 61 13.33 -7.73 -0.68
N PRO A 62 13.97 -7.06 0.29
CA PRO A 62 14.40 -5.66 0.16
C PRO A 62 15.40 -5.46 -0.98
N GLN A 63 16.26 -6.45 -1.24
CA GLN A 63 17.23 -6.41 -2.35
C GLN A 63 16.53 -6.41 -3.72
N LEU A 64 15.49 -7.24 -3.88
CA LEU A 64 14.68 -7.27 -5.11
C LEU A 64 13.91 -5.95 -5.27
N HIS A 65 13.28 -5.47 -4.20
CA HIS A 65 12.52 -4.22 -4.21
C HIS A 65 13.38 -3.01 -4.60
N ALA A 66 14.64 -2.97 -4.15
CA ALA A 66 15.58 -1.92 -4.50
C ALA A 66 15.82 -1.79 -6.02
N LEU A 67 15.74 -2.90 -6.76
CA LEU A 67 15.92 -2.93 -8.22
C LEU A 67 14.69 -2.44 -8.99
N ILE A 68 13.51 -2.40 -8.37
CA ILE A 68 12.27 -1.99 -9.03
C ILE A 68 12.20 -0.46 -9.09
N PRO A 69 11.93 0.17 -10.25
CA PRO A 69 11.72 1.61 -10.34
C PRO A 69 10.60 2.12 -9.43
N LYS A 70 10.77 3.32 -8.83
CA LYS A 70 9.80 3.88 -7.85
C LYS A 70 8.36 3.98 -8.40
N ASN A 71 8.21 4.29 -9.68
CA ASN A 71 6.90 4.36 -10.34
C ASN A 71 6.23 2.98 -10.50
N ARG A 72 7.01 1.91 -10.68
CA ARG A 72 6.50 0.53 -10.78
C ARG A 72 6.03 -0.02 -9.43
N ARG A 73 6.63 0.43 -8.32
CA ARG A 73 6.26 0.02 -6.97
C ARG A 73 4.85 0.45 -6.57
N LYS A 74 4.43 1.63 -7.05
CA LYS A 74 3.11 2.24 -6.77
C LYS A 74 2.04 1.91 -7.84
N SER A 75 2.36 1.08 -8.83
CA SER A 75 1.35 0.65 -9.82
C SER A 75 0.36 -0.30 -9.15
N ARG A 76 -0.92 -0.06 -9.41
CA ARG A 76 -1.96 -1.08 -9.23
C ARG A 76 -1.86 -2.10 -10.37
#